data_AF-W2T0Q4-F1
#
_entry.id   AF-W2T0Q4-F1
#
_cell.length_a   1.000
_cell.length_b   1.000
_cell.length_c   1.000
_cell.angle_alpha   90.00
_cell.angle_beta   90.00
_cell.angle_gamma   90.00
#
_symmetry.space_group_name_H-M   'P 1'
#
loop_
_entity.id
_entity.type
_entity.pdbx_description
1 polymer ?
#
loop_
_entity_poly.entity_id
_entity_poly.type
_entity_poly.pdbx_seq_one_letter_code
_entity_poly.pdbx_strand_id
1 'polypeptide(L)'
;MTETRRRHPLNAVYETGEELFLGTCDCRGDGGVGTLFNTNMAKNIDSFEQLTTRIGRLRMRRCGPTPALTIFVAYAPTSSYEEEEVEAFYMDLEKFYREDHAFYKVIIGDFNAKVGPRRTPEELYIGTHGLQWNDQGERLSEFIMTAETIHEISSLR
;
A
#
# COMPACT_ATOMS: atom_id res chain seq x y z
N MET A 1 8.98 8.95 15.44
CA MET A 1 8.66 8.93 14.00
C MET A 1 7.60 10.01 13.79
N THR A 2 7.83 10.96 12.89
CA THR A 2 6.97 12.15 12.74
C THR A 2 6.15 11.99 11.46
N GLU A 3 4.86 11.74 11.60
CA GLU A 3 3.92 11.49 10.51
C GLU A 3 3.40 12.82 9.93
N THR A 4 3.23 12.90 8.59
CA THR A 4 2.68 14.09 7.93
C THR A 4 1.16 14.01 7.90
N ARG A 5 0.51 14.72 8.83
CA ARG A 5 -0.95 14.64 9.07
C ARG A 5 -1.67 15.83 8.45
N ARG A 6 -2.76 15.59 7.69
CA ARG A 6 -3.59 16.68 7.12
C ARG A 6 -5.07 16.36 7.18
N ARG A 7 -5.87 17.39 7.49
CA ARG A 7 -7.34 17.32 7.50
C ARG A 7 -7.98 17.38 6.10
N HIS A 8 -7.25 17.86 5.11
CA HIS A 8 -7.72 18.01 3.73
C HIS A 8 -6.71 17.38 2.78
N PRO A 9 -7.16 16.72 1.70
CA PRO A 9 -6.25 16.15 0.72
C PRO A 9 -5.44 17.29 0.06
N LEU A 10 -4.18 17.01 -0.23
CA LEU A 10 -3.30 17.95 -0.92
C LEU A 10 -2.78 17.28 -2.19
N ASN A 11 -2.94 17.96 -3.33
CA ASN A 11 -2.03 17.81 -4.45
C ASN A 11 -1.11 19.04 -4.46
N ALA A 12 0.20 18.82 -4.40
CA ALA A 12 1.19 19.87 -4.56
C ALA A 12 2.22 19.47 -5.62
N VAL A 13 2.46 20.39 -6.56
CA VAL A 13 3.56 20.28 -7.52
C VAL A 13 4.70 21.16 -7.03
N TYR A 14 5.86 20.57 -6.77
CA TYR A 14 7.07 21.31 -6.38
C TYR A 14 7.68 22.03 -7.59
N GLU A 15 8.56 23.00 -7.36
CA GLU A 15 9.30 23.70 -8.43
C GLU A 15 10.18 22.74 -9.25
N THR A 16 10.58 21.61 -8.66
CA THR A 16 11.26 20.47 -9.32
C THR A 16 10.34 19.66 -10.24
N GLY A 17 9.03 19.92 -10.18
CA GLY A 17 7.94 19.26 -10.89
C GLY A 17 7.48 17.93 -10.27
N GLU A 18 8.01 17.57 -9.10
CA GLU A 18 7.54 16.43 -8.33
C GLU A 18 6.11 16.67 -7.84
N GLU A 19 5.27 15.65 -7.89
CA GLU A 19 3.86 15.74 -7.53
C GLU A 19 3.61 14.92 -6.27
N LEU A 20 3.13 15.60 -5.23
CA LEU A 20 2.86 15.04 -3.92
C LEU A 20 1.35 14.95 -3.72
N PHE A 21 0.87 13.73 -3.54
CA PHE A 21 -0.50 13.45 -3.12
C PHE A 21 -0.51 13.06 -1.66
N LEU A 22 -1.15 13.87 -0.82
CA LEU A 22 -1.39 13.53 0.58
C LEU A 22 -2.89 13.29 0.78
N GLY A 23 -3.22 12.11 1.28
CA GLY A 23 -4.54 11.79 1.79
C GLY A 23 -4.81 12.44 3.16
N THR A 24 -6.07 12.42 3.56
CA THR A 24 -6.53 12.89 4.87
C THR A 24 -6.25 11.87 5.96
N CYS A 25 -5.96 12.37 7.16
CA CYS A 25 -5.96 11.59 8.39
C CYS A 25 -7.40 11.38 8.92
N ASP A 26 -7.59 10.43 9.81
CA ASP A 26 -8.85 10.27 10.53
C ASP A 26 -9.07 11.40 11.57
N CYS A 27 -10.19 11.33 12.29
CA CYS A 27 -10.55 12.30 13.33
C CYS A 27 -9.63 12.28 14.57
N ARG A 28 -8.88 11.20 14.81
CA ARG A 28 -7.84 11.10 15.84
C ARG A 28 -6.54 11.75 15.38
N GLY A 29 -6.47 12.14 14.10
CA GLY A 29 -5.26 12.66 13.48
C GLY A 29 -4.27 11.56 13.15
N ASP A 30 -4.72 10.30 13.11
CA ASP A 30 -3.90 9.15 12.80
C ASP A 30 -4.24 8.63 11.39
N GLY A 31 -3.24 8.02 10.75
CA GLY A 31 -3.32 7.65 9.34
C GLY A 31 -3.17 8.86 8.41
N GLY A 32 -3.09 8.55 7.12
CA GLY A 32 -2.73 9.50 6.07
C GLY A 32 -1.78 8.83 5.09
N VAL A 33 -2.32 8.34 3.97
CA VAL A 33 -1.49 7.81 2.88
C VAL A 33 -0.98 8.98 2.06
N GLY A 34 0.34 9.14 2.06
CA GLY A 34 1.04 10.08 1.19
C GLY A 34 1.81 9.31 0.11
N THR A 35 1.70 9.77 -1.13
CA THR A 35 2.51 9.27 -2.24
C THR A 35 3.24 10.42 -2.90
N LEU A 36 4.55 10.31 -3.03
CA LEU A 36 5.39 11.27 -3.71
C LEU A 36 5.85 10.66 -5.03
N PHE A 37 5.57 11.35 -6.13
CA PHE A 37 6.00 10.92 -7.45
C PHE A 37 6.99 11.91 -8.03
N ASN A 38 8.04 11.37 -8.66
CA ASN A 38 8.96 12.18 -9.44
C ASN A 38 8.24 12.79 -10.66
N THR A 39 8.67 13.97 -11.08
CA THR A 39 8.21 14.74 -12.25
C THR A 39 8.04 13.93 -13.54
N ASN A 40 8.90 12.94 -13.77
CA ASN A 40 8.83 12.06 -14.95
C ASN A 40 7.74 10.99 -14.83
N MET A 41 7.40 10.57 -13.61
CA MET A 41 6.31 9.63 -13.32
C MET A 41 4.96 10.35 -13.19
N ALA A 42 4.94 11.57 -12.67
CA ALA A 42 3.73 12.38 -12.51
C ALA A 42 2.93 12.54 -13.81
N LYS A 43 3.63 12.70 -14.95
CA LYS A 43 3.01 12.77 -16.29
C LYS A 43 2.25 11.50 -16.71
N ASN A 44 2.59 10.37 -16.09
CA ASN A 44 1.97 9.08 -16.34
C ASN A 44 0.92 8.73 -15.28
N ILE A 45 0.60 9.63 -14.34
CA ILE A 45 -0.50 9.47 -13.41
C ILE A 45 -1.78 9.92 -14.12
N ASP A 46 -2.80 9.06 -14.06
CA ASP A 46 -4.14 9.38 -14.52
C ASP A 46 -4.96 9.99 -13.36
N SER A 47 -4.97 9.31 -12.22
CA SER A 47 -5.64 9.78 -11.03
C SER A 47 -5.05 9.18 -9.76
N PHE A 48 -5.20 9.94 -8.66
CA PHE A 48 -5.01 9.45 -7.31
C PHE A 48 -6.33 9.60 -6.56
N GLU A 49 -6.81 8.51 -5.99
CA GLU A 49 -8.02 8.47 -5.18
C GLU A 49 -7.68 7.93 -3.81
N GLN A 50 -8.10 8.65 -2.78
CA GLN A 50 -8.05 8.14 -1.42
C GLN A 50 -9.29 7.30 -1.16
N LEU A 51 -9.11 5.99 -0.95
CA LEU A 51 -10.22 5.05 -0.71
C LEU A 51 -10.60 5.01 0.77
N THR A 52 -9.59 5.06 1.65
CA THR A 52 -9.74 5.21 3.11
C THR A 52 -8.63 6.10 3.65
N THR A 53 -8.62 6.37 4.95
CA THR A 53 -7.52 7.09 5.61
C THR A 53 -6.17 6.35 5.50
N ARG A 54 -6.20 5.04 5.24
CA ARG A 54 -5.04 4.14 5.19
C ARG A 54 -4.80 3.47 3.82
N ILE A 55 -5.69 3.68 2.85
CA ILE A 55 -5.59 3.09 1.52
C ILE A 55 -5.80 4.17 0.45
N GLY A 56 -4.80 4.34 -0.40
CA GLY A 56 -4.85 5.14 -1.61
C GLY A 56 -4.78 4.26 -2.86
N ARG A 57 -5.37 4.73 -3.95
CA ARG A 57 -5.32 4.11 -5.27
C ARG A 57 -4.79 5.09 -6.29
N LEU A 58 -3.67 4.72 -6.90
CA LEU A 58 -3.08 5.43 -8.02
C LEU A 58 -3.37 4.66 -9.31
N ARG A 59 -3.95 5.34 -10.28
CA ARG A 59 -4.11 4.81 -11.64
C ARG A 59 -3.09 5.45 -12.56
N MET A 60 -2.37 4.60 -13.29
CA MET A 60 -1.42 5.04 -14.29
C MET A 60 -2.13 5.23 -15.63
N ARG A 61 -1.78 6.29 -16.35
CA ARG A 61 -2.27 6.57 -17.69
C ARG A 61 -1.84 5.46 -18.64
N ARG A 62 -2.79 4.97 -19.44
CA ARG A 62 -2.49 4.05 -20.55
C ARG A 62 -1.91 4.84 -21.73
N CYS A 63 -0.77 4.40 -22.25
CA CYS A 63 -0.16 4.95 -23.45
C CYS A 63 -0.20 3.90 -24.57
N GLY A 64 -1.19 4.00 -25.46
CA GLY A 64 -1.37 3.04 -26.57
C GLY A 64 -1.89 1.67 -26.09
N PRO A 65 -1.39 0.54 -26.63
CA PRO A 65 -1.92 -0.80 -26.34
C PRO A 65 -1.47 -1.36 -24.97
N THR A 66 -0.76 -0.60 -24.15
CA THR A 66 -0.28 -1.05 -22.84
C THR A 66 -1.45 -1.33 -21.88
N PRO A 67 -1.49 -2.50 -21.21
CA PRO A 67 -2.51 -2.79 -20.20
C PRO A 67 -2.50 -1.76 -19.05
N ALA A 68 -3.64 -1.56 -18.36
CA ALA A 68 -3.67 -0.65 -17.20
C ALA A 68 -2.82 -1.19 -16.06
N LEU A 69 -2.17 -0.26 -15.35
CA LEU A 69 -1.52 -0.47 -14.08
C LEU A 69 -2.24 0.35 -12.99
N THR A 70 -2.66 -0.33 -11.93
CA THR A 70 -3.13 0.30 -10.69
C THR A 70 -2.13 0.00 -9.57
N ILE A 71 -1.77 1.02 -8.80
CA ILE A 71 -0.94 0.90 -7.61
C ILE A 71 -1.79 1.26 -6.39
N PHE A 72 -1.96 0.32 -5.47
CA PHE A 72 -2.53 0.55 -4.16
C PHE A 72 -1.43 0.94 -3.20
N VAL A 73 -1.63 2.02 -2.47
CA VAL A 73 -0.71 2.45 -1.41
C VAL A 73 -1.41 2.27 -0.09
N ALA A 74 -0.85 1.44 0.78
CA ALA A 74 -1.48 1.00 2.02
C ALA A 74 -0.60 1.33 3.23
N TYR A 75 -1.22 1.75 4.32
CA TYR A 75 -0.56 1.93 5.60
C TYR A 75 -1.29 1.13 6.69
N ALA A 76 -0.79 -0.06 7.00
CA ALA A 76 -1.47 -0.93 7.95
C ALA A 76 -1.47 -0.33 9.36
N PRO A 77 -2.52 -0.53 10.16
CA PRO A 77 -2.52 -0.13 11.55
C PRO A 77 -1.38 -0.81 12.33
N THR A 78 -0.87 -0.14 13.35
CA THR A 78 0.10 -0.71 14.28
C THR A 78 -0.59 -1.66 15.27
N SER A 79 0.17 -2.49 15.98
CA SER A 79 -0.36 -3.41 17.01
C SER A 79 -1.01 -2.71 18.23
N SER A 80 -1.08 -1.38 18.24
CA SER A 80 -1.75 -0.58 19.26
C SER A 80 -3.21 -0.26 18.92
N TYR A 81 -3.65 -0.59 17.71
CA TYR A 81 -5.04 -0.45 17.27
C TYR A 81 -5.85 -1.66 17.71
N GLU A 82 -7.18 -1.49 17.77
CA GLU A 82 -8.09 -2.59 18.08
C GLU A 82 -8.08 -3.62 16.93
N GLU A 83 -8.32 -4.88 17.27
CA GLU A 83 -8.30 -6.00 16.33
C GLU A 83 -9.24 -5.76 15.14
N GLU A 84 -10.43 -5.25 15.43
CA GLU A 84 -11.47 -4.95 14.44
C GLU A 84 -11.02 -3.88 13.43
N GLU A 85 -10.21 -2.91 13.85
CA GLU A 85 -9.67 -1.88 12.95
C GLU A 85 -8.59 -2.47 12.02
N VAL A 86 -7.82 -3.46 12.50
CA VAL A 86 -6.84 -4.18 11.67
C VAL A 86 -7.55 -5.08 10.67
N GLU A 87 -8.55 -5.84 11.11
CA GLU A 87 -9.35 -6.71 10.22
C GLU A 87 -10.06 -5.88 9.14
N ALA A 88 -10.69 -4.76 9.52
CA ALA A 88 -11.35 -3.86 8.57
C ALA A 88 -10.38 -3.36 7.50
N PHE A 89 -9.14 -3.03 7.87
CA PHE A 89 -8.12 -2.61 6.91
C PHE A 89 -7.81 -3.69 5.87
N TYR A 90 -7.59 -4.95 6.28
CA TYR A 90 -7.28 -6.04 5.33
C TYR A 90 -8.50 -6.40 4.48
N MET A 91 -9.71 -6.37 5.04
CA MET A 91 -10.96 -6.58 4.29
C MET A 91 -11.17 -5.50 3.23
N ASP A 92 -10.99 -4.22 3.59
CA ASP A 92 -11.10 -3.11 2.65
C ASP A 92 -10.05 -3.22 1.55
N LEU A 93 -8.79 -3.52 1.90
CA LEU A 93 -7.71 -3.69 0.92
C LEU A 93 -8.00 -4.82 -0.06
N GLU A 94 -8.44 -5.99 0.43
CA GLU A 94 -8.84 -7.12 -0.41
C GLU A 94 -9.98 -6.74 -1.35
N LYS A 95 -11.02 -6.10 -0.81
CA LYS A 95 -12.18 -5.64 -1.57
C LYS A 95 -11.75 -4.72 -2.70
N PHE A 96 -10.98 -3.67 -2.40
CA PHE A 96 -10.55 -2.71 -3.42
C PHE A 96 -9.63 -3.34 -4.47
N TYR A 97 -8.77 -4.27 -4.06
CA TYR A 97 -7.91 -5.00 -4.98
C TYR A 97 -8.71 -5.89 -5.94
N ARG A 98 -9.75 -6.57 -5.46
CA ARG A 98 -10.63 -7.42 -6.28
C ARG A 98 -11.54 -6.62 -7.20
N GLU A 99 -12.09 -5.51 -6.72
CA GLU A 99 -13.00 -4.65 -7.48
C GLU A 99 -12.29 -3.87 -8.61
N ASP A 100 -10.97 -3.62 -8.51
CA ASP A 100 -10.25 -2.89 -9.55
C ASP A 100 -9.99 -3.75 -10.80
N HIS A 101 -10.30 -3.16 -11.95
CA HIS A 101 -10.28 -3.82 -13.27
C HIS A 101 -8.96 -3.62 -14.04
N ALA A 102 -7.91 -3.08 -13.40
CA ALA A 102 -6.61 -3.02 -14.05
C ALA A 102 -6.01 -4.42 -14.25
N PHE A 103 -5.25 -4.55 -15.34
CA PHE A 103 -4.61 -5.81 -15.69
C PHE A 103 -3.44 -6.09 -14.76
N TYR A 104 -2.61 -5.06 -14.50
CA TYR A 104 -1.56 -5.11 -13.51
C TYR A 104 -2.00 -4.35 -12.26
N LYS A 105 -1.86 -5.01 -11.10
CA LYS A 105 -2.18 -4.43 -9.79
C LYS A 105 -1.01 -4.66 -8.86
N VAL A 106 -0.54 -3.59 -8.23
CA VAL A 106 0.58 -3.63 -7.28
C VAL A 106 0.10 -3.04 -5.96
N ILE A 107 0.47 -3.66 -4.85
CA ILE A 107 0.25 -3.10 -3.51
C ILE A 107 1.63 -2.71 -2.97
N ILE A 108 1.77 -1.47 -2.50
CA ILE A 108 2.98 -0.96 -1.85
C ILE A 108 2.60 -0.25 -0.55
N GLY A 109 3.54 -0.17 0.37
CA GLY A 109 3.39 0.66 1.56
C GLY A 109 4.01 0.03 2.80
N ASP A 110 3.65 0.56 3.95
CA ASP A 110 4.16 0.11 5.23
C ASP A 110 3.08 -0.68 5.97
N PHE A 111 3.33 -1.99 6.09
CA PHE A 111 2.43 -2.93 6.76
C PHE A 111 2.74 -3.12 8.24
N ASN A 112 3.77 -2.45 8.79
CA ASN A 112 4.26 -2.68 10.15
C ASN A 112 4.55 -4.17 10.45
N ALA A 113 4.76 -4.96 9.39
CA ALA A 113 4.94 -6.40 9.43
C ALA A 113 6.44 -6.72 9.54
N LYS A 114 6.75 -7.67 10.42
CA LYS A 114 8.04 -8.33 10.48
C LYS A 114 7.82 -9.74 9.97
N VAL A 115 8.20 -9.97 8.73
CA VAL A 115 8.19 -11.31 8.13
C VAL A 115 9.56 -11.92 8.37
N GLY A 116 9.57 -13.05 9.07
CA GLY A 116 10.81 -13.77 9.37
C GLY A 116 11.20 -14.75 8.27
N PRO A 117 12.14 -15.67 8.56
CA PRO A 117 12.49 -16.69 7.59
C PRO A 117 11.26 -17.56 7.27
N ARG A 118 11.19 -17.99 6.02
CA ARG A 118 10.22 -18.95 5.51
C ARG A 118 10.03 -20.13 6.46
N ARG A 119 8.79 -20.39 6.84
CA ARG A 119 8.39 -21.46 7.77
C ARG A 119 7.92 -22.70 7.02
N THR A 120 7.30 -22.54 5.85
CA THR A 120 6.74 -23.65 5.08
C THR A 120 7.20 -23.67 3.62
N PRO A 121 7.24 -24.84 2.95
CA PRO A 121 7.51 -24.94 1.52
C PRO A 121 6.49 -24.23 0.60
N GLU A 122 5.34 -23.82 1.11
CA GLU A 122 4.31 -23.14 0.33
C GLU A 122 4.54 -21.62 0.27
N GLU A 123 5.26 -21.04 1.24
CA GLU A 123 5.60 -19.62 1.35
C GLU A 123 6.73 -19.20 0.37
N LEU A 124 6.57 -19.46 -0.93
CA LEU A 124 7.58 -19.16 -1.96
C LEU A 124 7.86 -17.66 -2.15
N TYR A 125 6.97 -16.78 -1.68
CA TYR A 125 7.10 -15.33 -1.72
C TYR A 125 7.95 -14.76 -0.56
N ILE A 126 8.32 -15.58 0.42
CA ILE A 126 9.08 -15.16 1.60
C ILE A 126 10.55 -15.55 1.46
N GLY A 127 11.44 -14.57 1.65
CA GLY A 127 12.88 -14.79 1.70
C GLY A 127 13.31 -15.67 2.89
N THR A 128 14.42 -16.38 2.75
CA THR A 128 14.97 -17.21 3.83
C THR A 128 15.68 -16.41 4.93
N HIS A 129 15.78 -15.09 4.78
CA HIS A 129 16.52 -14.20 5.66
C HIS A 129 15.59 -13.12 6.20
N GLY A 130 15.12 -13.30 7.44
CA GLY A 130 14.27 -12.34 8.16
C GLY A 130 14.53 -12.42 9.66
N LEU A 131 14.06 -11.42 10.41
CA LEU A 131 14.10 -11.42 11.88
C LEU A 131 12.95 -12.30 12.44
N GLN A 132 12.68 -12.24 13.73
CA GLN A 132 11.52 -12.92 14.29
C GLN A 132 10.22 -12.33 13.72
N TRP A 133 9.30 -13.22 13.35
CA TRP A 133 7.95 -12.87 12.93
C TRP A 133 7.19 -12.10 14.03
N ASN A 134 6.35 -11.14 13.64
CA ASN A 134 5.31 -10.56 14.50
C ASN A 134 3.92 -10.92 13.98
N ASP A 135 2.88 -10.65 14.78
CA ASP A 135 1.48 -10.97 14.43
C ASP A 135 1.03 -10.29 13.12
N GLN A 136 1.54 -9.09 12.83
CA GLN A 136 1.29 -8.39 11.57
C GLN A 136 1.95 -9.09 10.37
N GLY A 137 3.11 -9.72 10.57
CA GLY A 137 3.76 -10.56 9.57
C GLY A 137 2.93 -11.78 9.21
N GLU A 138 2.31 -12.43 10.21
CA GLU A 138 1.40 -13.56 9.98
C GLU A 138 0.21 -13.13 9.12
N ARG A 139 -0.46 -12.02 9.48
CA ARG A 139 -1.60 -11.49 8.73
C ARG A 139 -1.26 -11.09 7.31
N LEU A 140 -0.12 -10.45 7.11
CA LEU A 140 0.35 -10.10 5.77
C LEU A 140 0.59 -11.37 4.92
N SER A 141 1.16 -12.41 5.52
CA SER A 141 1.37 -13.70 4.85
C SER A 141 0.04 -14.35 4.47
N GLU A 142 -0.92 -14.41 5.41
CA GLU A 142 -2.27 -14.93 5.16
C GLU A 142 -2.99 -14.13 4.07
N PHE A 143 -2.91 -12.80 4.11
CA PHE A 143 -3.47 -11.92 3.09
C PHE A 143 -2.87 -12.22 1.70
N ILE A 144 -1.54 -12.36 1.60
CA ILE A 144 -0.84 -12.68 0.34
C ILE A 144 -1.28 -14.04 -0.21
N MET A 145 -1.37 -15.06 0.65
CA MET A 145 -1.83 -16.40 0.26
C MET A 145 -3.27 -16.38 -0.25
N THR A 146 -4.15 -15.68 0.47
CA THR A 146 -5.59 -15.60 0.13
C THR A 146 -5.84 -14.74 -1.10
N ALA A 147 -4.98 -13.74 -1.34
CA ALA A 147 -5.07 -12.88 -2.52
C ALA A 147 -4.58 -13.56 -3.80
N GLU A 148 -4.04 -14.79 -3.75
CA GLU A 148 -3.58 -15.65 -4.87
C GLU A 148 -2.66 -14.98 -5.93
N THR A 149 -2.19 -13.74 -5.73
CA THR A 149 -1.67 -12.91 -6.83
C THR A 149 -0.46 -12.04 -6.45
N ILE A 150 0.13 -12.19 -5.26
CA ILE A 150 1.19 -11.27 -4.79
C ILE A 150 2.56 -11.96 -4.78
N HIS A 151 3.42 -11.58 -5.73
CA HIS A 151 4.86 -11.82 -5.65
C HIS A 151 5.50 -10.64 -4.91
N GLU A 152 5.69 -10.76 -3.60
CA GLU A 152 6.38 -9.74 -2.81
C GLU A 152 7.89 -9.80 -3.10
N ILE A 153 8.51 -8.70 -3.56
CA ILE A 153 9.97 -8.60 -3.66
C ILE A 153 10.48 -8.04 -2.33
N SER A 154 10.77 -8.93 -1.40
CA SER A 154 11.47 -8.59 -0.16
C SER A 154 12.99 -8.50 -0.43
N SER A 155 13.49 -7.32 -0.76
CA SER A 155 14.88 -6.96 -0.42
C SER A 155 15.12 -5.47 -0.61
N LEU A 156 15.38 -4.74 0.47
CA LEU A 156 16.44 -3.75 0.48
C LEU A 156 17.17 -3.80 1.83
N ARG A 157 18.49 -3.98 1.73
CA ARG A 157 19.47 -3.94 2.80
C ARG A 157 19.51 -2.59 3.52
#